data_AF-A0A822A8H7-F1
#
_entry.id   AF-A0A822A8H7-F1
#
_cell.length_a   1.000
_cell.length_b   1.000
_cell.length_c   1.000
_cell.angle_alpha   90.00
_cell.angle_beta   90.00
_cell.angle_gamma   90.00
#
_symmetry.space_group_name_H-M   'P 1'
#
loop_
_entity.id
_entity.type
_entity.pdbx_description
1 polymer ?
#
loop_
_entity_poly.entity_id
_entity_poly.type
_entity_poly.pdbx_seq_one_letter_code
_entity_poly.pdbx_strand_id
1 'polypeptide(L)'
;MSSLKPKEIDFNEQWSIVLGTVRSVISMGRFGHTNKATWQERFFDIYYLCVATPDSHAERLYEETKKFLEEHCKSMKKEISESDQNMLSIYVKYWTEYKTGSDWLNILYAYLNTHYVRKRQTNELDNTYAPFECNNDTNDAPLVEIGE
;
A
#
# COMPACT_ATOMS: atom_id res chain seq x y z
N MET A 1 -21.97 -12.53 -12.78
CA MET A 1 -21.59 -11.88 -11.52
C MET A 1 -21.08 -12.95 -10.57
N SER A 2 -19.80 -12.92 -10.24
CA SER A 2 -19.15 -13.89 -9.35
C SER A 2 -19.50 -13.61 -7.89
N SER A 3 -19.56 -14.65 -7.06
CA SER A 3 -19.87 -14.55 -5.62
C SER A 3 -18.80 -13.75 -4.86
N LEU A 4 -19.21 -12.86 -3.95
CA LEU A 4 -18.31 -12.08 -3.06
C LEU A 4 -17.65 -12.92 -1.95
N LYS A 5 -17.77 -14.25 -2.02
CA LYS A 5 -17.19 -15.13 -1.01
C LYS A 5 -15.66 -15.19 -1.18
N PRO A 6 -14.92 -15.27 -0.06
CA PRO A 6 -13.51 -15.60 -0.09
C PRO A 6 -13.24 -16.85 -0.92
N LYS A 7 -12.15 -16.82 -1.69
CA LYS A 7 -11.72 -17.92 -2.55
C LYS A 7 -10.20 -17.96 -2.59
N GLU A 8 -9.66 -19.10 -2.99
CA GLU A 8 -8.24 -19.26 -3.29
C GLU A 8 -7.90 -18.52 -4.59
N ILE A 9 -6.80 -17.76 -4.57
CA ILE A 9 -6.38 -16.88 -5.66
C ILE A 9 -4.87 -16.99 -5.82
N ASP A 10 -4.43 -17.28 -7.04
CA ASP A 10 -3.03 -17.10 -7.41
C ASP A 10 -2.70 -15.61 -7.44
N PHE A 11 -1.84 -15.19 -6.51
CA PHE A 11 -1.47 -13.79 -6.40
C PHE A 11 -0.76 -13.29 -7.66
N ASN A 12 0.13 -14.07 -8.27
CA ASN A 12 0.98 -13.59 -9.36
C ASN A 12 0.15 -13.33 -10.62
N GLU A 13 -0.75 -14.25 -10.95
CA GLU A 13 -1.67 -14.11 -12.07
C GLU A 13 -2.56 -12.87 -11.90
N GLN A 14 -3.19 -12.76 -10.72
CA GLN A 14 -4.09 -11.66 -10.41
C GLN A 14 -3.36 -10.31 -10.32
N TRP A 15 -2.18 -10.29 -9.72
CA TRP A 15 -1.34 -9.10 -9.62
C TRP A 15 -0.89 -8.62 -10.99
N SER A 16 -0.52 -9.50 -11.91
CA SER A 16 -0.14 -9.10 -13.27
C SER A 16 -1.26 -8.32 -13.99
N ILE A 17 -2.52 -8.74 -13.79
CA ILE A 17 -3.69 -8.06 -14.35
C ILE A 17 -3.90 -6.69 -13.69
N VAL A 18 -3.84 -6.63 -12.36
CA VAL A 18 -3.97 -5.37 -11.60
C VAL A 18 -2.86 -4.40 -11.97
N LEU A 19 -1.61 -4.86 -11.99
CA LEU A 19 -0.41 -4.09 -12.32
C LEU A 19 -0.49 -3.47 -13.71
N GLY A 20 -1.06 -4.17 -14.70
CA GLY A 20 -1.29 -3.59 -16.03
C GLY A 20 -2.16 -2.33 -15.98
N THR A 21 -3.21 -2.35 -15.15
CA THR A 21 -4.07 -1.17 -14.95
C THR A 21 -3.35 -0.09 -14.12
N VAL A 22 -2.65 -0.47 -13.05
CA VAL A 22 -1.88 0.46 -12.22
C VAL A 22 -0.86 1.23 -13.06
N ARG A 23 -0.13 0.53 -13.94
CA ARG A 23 0.84 1.13 -14.87
C ARG A 23 0.19 2.10 -15.85
N SER A 24 -0.95 1.70 -16.44
CA SER A 24 -1.74 2.56 -17.34
C SER A 24 -2.17 3.85 -16.64
N VAL A 25 -2.68 3.74 -15.42
CA VAL A 25 -3.26 4.86 -14.65
C VAL A 25 -2.18 5.80 -14.14
N ILE A 26 -1.10 5.29 -13.54
CA ILE A 26 -0.02 6.13 -12.98
C ILE A 26 0.71 6.93 -14.07
N SER A 27 0.75 6.38 -15.29
CA SER A 27 1.38 7.01 -16.45
C SER A 27 0.39 7.75 -17.35
N MET A 28 -0.82 8.05 -16.87
CA MET A 28 -1.86 8.78 -17.61
C MET A 28 -2.13 8.25 -19.03
N GLY A 29 -2.09 6.93 -19.21
CA GLY A 29 -2.37 6.27 -20.49
C GLY A 29 -1.17 6.12 -21.43
N ARG A 30 0.03 6.58 -21.08
CA ARG A 30 1.25 6.43 -21.91
C ARG A 30 1.57 4.98 -22.26
N PHE A 31 1.19 4.04 -21.40
CA PHE A 31 1.39 2.59 -21.59
C PHE A 31 0.08 1.85 -21.94
N GLY A 32 -0.91 2.55 -22.51
CA GLY A 32 -2.22 2.02 -22.89
C GLY A 32 -3.36 2.62 -22.07
N HIS A 33 -4.58 2.59 -22.60
CA HIS A 33 -5.77 3.14 -21.95
C HIS A 33 -6.55 2.09 -21.17
N THR A 34 -6.92 2.40 -19.94
CA THR A 34 -7.86 1.60 -19.16
C THR A 34 -9.28 2.05 -19.46
N ASN A 35 -10.11 1.16 -19.99
CA ASN A 35 -11.52 1.46 -20.21
C ASN A 35 -12.32 1.35 -18.89
N LYS A 36 -13.54 1.89 -18.89
CA LYS A 36 -14.40 1.91 -17.70
C LYS A 36 -14.70 0.50 -17.15
N ALA A 37 -14.93 -0.49 -18.02
CA ALA A 37 -15.25 -1.85 -17.58
C ALA A 37 -14.06 -2.48 -16.85
N THR A 38 -12.87 -2.42 -17.46
CA THR A 38 -11.60 -2.87 -16.87
C THR A 38 -11.34 -2.17 -15.53
N TRP A 39 -11.53 -0.85 -15.47
CA TRP A 39 -11.38 -0.09 -14.22
C TRP A 39 -12.32 -0.60 -13.11
N GLN A 40 -13.59 -0.85 -13.44
CA GLN A 40 -14.56 -1.36 -12.47
C GLN A 40 -14.20 -2.77 -11.99
N GLU A 41 -13.74 -3.65 -12.88
CA GLU A 41 -13.27 -4.99 -12.51
C GLU A 41 -12.09 -4.95 -11.55
N ARG A 42 -11.16 -4.00 -11.71
CA ARG A 42 -9.99 -3.88 -10.83
C ARG A 42 -10.34 -3.63 -9.36
N PHE A 43 -11.47 -3.00 -9.05
CA PHE A 43 -11.94 -2.89 -7.64
C PHE A 43 -12.22 -4.26 -7.04
N PHE A 44 -12.90 -5.14 -7.80
CA PHE A 44 -13.18 -6.49 -7.36
C PHE A 44 -11.90 -7.31 -7.24
N ASP A 45 -10.98 -7.15 -8.18
CA ASP A 45 -9.70 -7.86 -8.17
C ASP A 45 -8.86 -7.54 -6.93
N ILE A 46 -8.77 -6.25 -6.56
CA ILE A 46 -8.10 -5.82 -5.33
C ILE A 46 -8.84 -6.32 -4.09
N TYR A 47 -10.17 -6.22 -4.08
CA TYR A 47 -10.99 -6.76 -3.00
C TYR A 47 -10.70 -8.25 -2.78
N TYR A 48 -10.75 -9.05 -3.83
CA TYR A 48 -10.54 -10.49 -3.77
C TYR A 48 -9.13 -10.85 -3.31
N LEU A 49 -8.10 -10.11 -3.72
CA LEU A 49 -6.75 -10.27 -3.18
C LEU A 49 -6.70 -10.02 -1.66
N CYS A 50 -7.42 -9.00 -1.18
CA CYS A 50 -7.45 -8.66 0.25
C CYS A 50 -8.26 -9.66 1.10
N VAL A 51 -9.24 -10.36 0.52
CA VAL A 51 -10.08 -11.34 1.24
C VAL A 51 -9.80 -12.79 0.85
N ALA A 52 -8.68 -13.05 0.16
CA ALA A 52 -8.30 -14.39 -0.27
C ALA A 52 -8.16 -15.37 0.90
N THR A 53 -8.32 -16.65 0.61
CA THR A 53 -8.10 -17.77 1.55
C THR A 53 -7.00 -18.69 1.02
N PRO A 54 -6.19 -19.35 1.88
CA PRO A 54 -6.30 -19.38 3.35
C PRO A 54 -5.88 -18.07 4.04
N ASP A 55 -4.94 -17.34 3.44
CA ASP A 55 -4.41 -16.08 3.97
C ASP A 55 -4.69 -14.90 3.03
N SER A 56 -4.85 -13.71 3.62
CA SER A 56 -5.02 -12.47 2.88
C SER A 56 -3.72 -12.08 2.15
N HIS A 57 -3.83 -11.63 0.91
CA HIS A 57 -2.69 -11.08 0.16
C HIS A 57 -2.52 -9.56 0.34
N ALA A 58 -3.20 -8.92 1.29
CA ALA A 58 -3.20 -7.46 1.44
C ALA A 58 -1.79 -6.88 1.67
N GLU A 59 -0.99 -7.50 2.55
CA GLU A 59 0.39 -7.08 2.80
C GLU A 59 1.24 -7.20 1.54
N ARG A 60 1.19 -8.36 0.88
CA ARG A 60 1.95 -8.61 -0.35
C ARG A 60 1.56 -7.64 -1.46
N LEU A 61 0.26 -7.35 -1.61
CA LEU A 61 -0.24 -6.38 -2.57
C LEU A 61 0.31 -4.97 -2.29
N TYR A 62 0.38 -4.57 -1.02
CA TYR A 62 0.95 -3.28 -0.63
C TYR A 62 2.45 -3.18 -0.99
N GLU A 63 3.24 -4.19 -0.62
CA GLU A 63 4.69 -4.18 -0.85
C GLU A 63 5.03 -4.25 -2.35
N GLU A 64 4.33 -5.07 -3.14
CA GLU A 64 4.52 -5.13 -4.60
C GLU A 64 4.10 -3.81 -5.28
N THR A 65 3.02 -3.18 -4.83
CA THR A 65 2.60 -1.86 -5.34
C THR A 65 3.63 -0.80 -5.01
N LYS A 66 4.13 -0.78 -3.77
CA LYS A 66 5.18 0.15 -3.32
C LYS A 66 6.44 -0.01 -4.16
N LYS A 67 6.92 -1.25 -4.32
CA LYS A 67 8.10 -1.56 -5.15
C LYS A 67 7.93 -1.05 -6.58
N PHE A 68 6.79 -1.32 -7.20
CA PHE A 68 6.50 -0.83 -8.54
C PHE A 68 6.53 0.71 -8.63
N LEU A 69 5.92 1.41 -7.66
CA LEU A 69 5.90 2.88 -7.66
C LEU A 69 7.31 3.47 -7.45
N GLU A 70 8.13 2.86 -6.59
CA GLU A 70 9.53 3.26 -6.41
C GLU A 70 10.35 3.08 -7.71
N GLU A 71 10.18 1.95 -8.40
CA GLU A 71 10.80 1.70 -9.70
C GLU A 71 10.33 2.70 -10.76
N HIS A 72 9.03 3.02 -10.79
CA HIS A 72 8.47 4.02 -11.68
C HIS A 72 9.08 5.41 -11.45
N CYS A 73 9.17 5.85 -10.19
CA CYS A 73 9.83 7.10 -9.82
C CYS A 73 11.32 7.13 -10.22
N LYS A 74 12.05 6.02 -10.06
CA LYS A 74 13.44 5.90 -10.51
C LYS A 74 13.57 6.03 -12.02
N SER A 75 12.65 5.43 -12.80
CA SER A 75 12.62 5.57 -14.26
C SER A 75 12.38 7.01 -14.68
N MET A 76 11.37 7.67 -14.10
CA MET A 76 11.08 9.07 -14.37
C MET A 76 12.28 9.98 -14.06
N LYS A 77 12.94 9.76 -12.92
CA LYS A 77 14.16 10.50 -12.55
C LYS A 77 15.25 10.34 -13.60
N LYS A 78 15.47 9.11 -14.09
CA LYS A 78 16.48 8.81 -15.11
C LYS A 78 16.20 9.58 -16.40
N GLU A 79 14.97 9.48 -16.92
CA GLU A 79 14.55 10.18 -18.15
C GLU A 79 14.68 11.71 -18.03
N ILE A 80 14.32 12.27 -16.86
CA ILE A 80 14.48 13.70 -16.58
C ILE A 80 15.95 14.10 -16.58
N SER A 81 16.82 13.29 -15.97
CA SER A 81 18.25 13.56 -15.84
C SER A 81 19.00 13.47 -17.17
N GLU A 82 18.52 12.66 -18.10
CA GLU A 82 19.06 12.53 -19.46
C GLU A 82 18.61 13.69 -20.39
N SER A 83 17.72 14.57 -19.92
CA SER A 83 17.16 15.66 -20.72
C SER A 83 17.81 17.02 -20.42
N ASP A 84 18.96 17.30 -21.05
CA ASP A 84 19.81 18.48 -20.74
C ASP A 84 19.13 19.86 -20.90
N GLN A 85 18.28 20.05 -21.92
CA GLN A 85 17.75 21.39 -22.27
C GLN A 85 16.30 21.64 -21.80
N ASN A 86 15.63 20.66 -21.19
CA ASN A 86 14.20 20.77 -20.83
C ASN A 86 13.83 20.08 -19.50
N MET A 87 14.81 19.79 -18.65
CA MET A 87 14.65 19.05 -17.40
C MET A 87 13.45 19.52 -16.55
N LEU A 88 13.32 20.83 -16.31
CA LEU A 88 12.25 21.38 -15.48
C LEU A 88 10.87 21.19 -16.11
N SER A 89 10.75 21.40 -17.42
CA SER A 89 9.50 21.22 -18.16
C SER A 89 9.04 19.75 -18.11
N ILE A 90 9.98 18.82 -18.31
CA ILE A 90 9.72 17.38 -18.25
C ILE A 90 9.35 16.96 -16.82
N TYR A 91 10.04 17.48 -15.81
CA TYR A 91 9.71 17.24 -14.42
C TYR A 91 8.28 17.69 -14.10
N VAL A 92 7.89 18.92 -14.46
CA VAL A 92 6.54 19.45 -14.21
C VAL A 92 5.48 18.57 -14.87
N LYS A 93 5.73 18.14 -16.12
CA LYS A 93 4.85 17.21 -16.83
C LYS A 93 4.70 15.89 -16.07
N TYR A 94 5.81 15.23 -15.75
CA TYR A 94 5.81 13.92 -15.09
C TYR A 94 5.21 13.98 -13.70
N TRP A 95 5.48 15.03 -12.94
CA TRP A 95 4.87 15.25 -11.63
C TRP A 95 3.35 15.42 -11.74
N THR A 96 2.87 16.20 -12.71
CA THR A 96 1.43 16.40 -12.92
C THR A 96 0.73 15.10 -13.27
N GLU A 97 1.33 14.30 -14.16
CA GLU A 97 0.84 12.98 -14.53
C GLU A 97 0.83 12.03 -13.32
N TYR A 98 1.95 11.93 -12.60
CA TYR A 98 2.09 11.07 -11.43
C TYR A 98 1.13 11.44 -10.30
N LYS A 99 0.98 12.73 -9.99
CA LYS A 99 0.05 13.24 -8.98
C LYS A 99 -1.39 12.84 -9.32
N THR A 100 -1.79 13.08 -10.57
CA THR A 100 -3.14 12.74 -11.03
C THR A 100 -3.36 11.23 -10.99
N GLY A 101 -2.41 10.44 -11.50
CA GLY A 101 -2.44 8.99 -11.44
C GLY A 101 -2.52 8.46 -10.00
N SER A 102 -1.78 9.07 -9.07
CA SER A 102 -1.80 8.69 -7.65
C SER A 102 -3.16 8.96 -7.00
N ASP A 103 -3.83 10.07 -7.34
CA ASP A 103 -5.19 10.34 -6.87
C ASP A 103 -6.16 9.23 -7.32
N TRP A 104 -6.04 8.76 -8.57
CA TRP A 104 -6.83 7.64 -9.07
C TRP A 104 -6.47 6.32 -8.40
N LEU A 105 -5.19 6.02 -8.20
CA LEU A 105 -4.76 4.81 -7.49
C LEU A 105 -5.29 4.81 -6.05
N ASN A 106 -5.31 5.96 -5.37
CA ASN A 106 -5.88 6.06 -4.03
C ASN A 106 -7.37 5.64 -3.99
N ILE A 107 -8.14 6.01 -5.02
CA ILE A 107 -9.53 5.56 -5.18
C ILE A 107 -9.57 4.05 -5.44
N LEU A 108 -8.76 3.55 -6.38
CA LEU A 108 -8.73 2.14 -6.75
C LEU A 108 -8.38 1.22 -5.56
N TYR A 109 -7.43 1.66 -4.73
CA TYR A 109 -6.96 0.95 -3.54
C TYR A 109 -7.78 1.25 -2.28
N ALA A 110 -8.95 1.90 -2.36
CA ALA A 110 -9.73 2.32 -1.20
C ALA A 110 -9.97 1.20 -0.17
N TYR A 111 -10.21 -0.04 -0.63
CA TYR A 111 -10.38 -1.20 0.24
C TYR A 111 -9.09 -1.55 0.99
N LEU A 112 -7.97 -1.70 0.27
CA LEU A 112 -6.65 -1.97 0.86
C LEU A 112 -6.26 -0.85 1.85
N ASN A 113 -6.48 0.41 1.47
CA ASN A 113 -6.17 1.57 2.30
C ASN A 113 -6.93 1.54 3.63
N THR A 114 -8.22 1.20 3.58
CA THR A 114 -9.07 1.18 4.77
C THR A 114 -8.80 -0.03 5.67
N HIS A 115 -8.63 -1.22 5.08
CA HIS A 115 -8.59 -2.48 5.83
C HIS A 115 -7.20 -2.94 6.22
N TYR A 116 -6.16 -2.53 5.50
CA TYR A 116 -4.77 -2.90 5.77
C TYR A 116 -3.92 -1.70 6.20
N VAL A 117 -3.83 -0.66 5.35
CA VAL A 117 -2.90 0.47 5.59
C VAL A 117 -3.23 1.23 6.88
N ARG A 118 -4.49 1.61 7.08
CA ARG A 118 -4.91 2.28 8.32
C ARG A 118 -4.68 1.44 9.57
N LYS A 119 -4.99 0.14 9.52
CA LYS A 119 -4.76 -0.77 10.65
C LYS A 119 -3.28 -0.89 11.00
N ARG A 120 -2.43 -1.02 9.98
CA ARG A 120 -0.96 -1.05 10.15
C ARG A 120 -0.46 0.23 10.82
N GLN A 121 -0.91 1.40 10.36
CA GLN A 121 -0.53 2.69 10.95
C GLN A 121 -0.98 2.82 12.41
N THR A 122 -2.21 2.42 12.74
CA THR A 122 -2.68 2.41 14.14
C THR A 122 -1.83 1.50 15.00
N ASN A 123 -1.53 0.28 14.54
CA ASN A 123 -0.69 -0.66 15.28
C ASN A 123 0.75 -0.15 15.48
N GLU A 124 1.34 0.50 14.47
CA GLU A 124 2.68 1.10 14.57
C GLU A 124 2.71 2.25 15.60
N LEU A 125 1.65 3.05 15.68
CA LEU A 125 1.49 4.09 16.71
C LEU A 125 1.33 3.47 18.10
N ASP A 126 0.46 2.49 18.27
CA ASP A 126 0.23 1.82 19.56
C ASP A 126 1.51 1.14 20.09
N ASN A 127 2.32 0.54 19.21
CA ASN A 127 3.63 -0.03 19.60
C ASN A 127 4.65 1.03 20.02
N THR A 128 4.58 2.23 19.46
CA THR A 128 5.48 3.35 19.82
C THR A 128 5.06 4.01 21.13
N TYR A 129 3.78 3.95 21.47
CA TYR A 129 3.20 4.46 22.72
C TYR A 129 2.86 3.37 23.73
N ALA A 130 3.34 2.14 23.53
CA ALA A 130 3.26 1.10 24.54
C ALA A 130 3.78 1.71 25.85
N PRO A 131 2.95 1.80 26.90
CA PRO A 131 3.39 2.36 28.16
C PRO A 131 4.67 1.63 28.53
N PHE A 132 5.72 2.39 28.86
CA PHE A 132 6.79 1.84 29.68
C PHE A 132 6.08 1.15 30.83
N GLU A 133 6.05 -0.19 30.81
CA GLU A 133 5.79 -0.94 32.03
C GLU A 133 6.91 -0.49 32.95
N CYS A 134 6.58 0.48 33.81
CA CYS A 134 7.40 0.75 34.95
C CYS A 134 7.42 -0.57 35.71
N ASN A 135 8.52 -1.30 35.57
CA ASN A 135 8.91 -2.31 36.52
C ASN A 135 8.87 -1.59 37.88
N ASN A 136 7.79 -1.79 38.63
CA ASN A 136 7.76 -1.49 40.04
C ASN A 136 8.64 -2.54 40.74
N ASP A 137 9.95 -2.47 40.48
CA ASP A 137 10.98 -2.97 41.38
C ASP A 137 11.04 -1.99 42.56
N THR A 138 9.98 -2.00 43.38
CA THR A 138 10.03 -1.41 44.72
C THR A 138 9.99 -2.55 45.73
N ASN A 139 11.18 -3.11 45.96
CA ASN A 139 11.69 -3.46 47.28
C ASN A 139 10.65 -3.91 48.33
N ASP A 140 10.20 -5.16 48.27
CA ASP A 140 9.74 -5.86 49.47
C ASP A 140 10.97 -6.30 50.29
N ALA A 141 11.43 -5.40 51.15
CA ALA A 141 12.32 -5.73 52.28
C ALA A 141 11.46 -6.12 53.51
N PRO A 142 11.90 -7.07 54.34
CA PRO A 142 11.04 -7.80 55.27
C PRO A 142 10.64 -6.97 56.50
N LEU A 143 9.37 -7.08 56.90
CA LEU A 143 8.86 -6.52 58.15
C LEU A 143 9.45 -7.29 59.34
N VAL A 144 10.19 -6.57 60.19
CA VAL A 144 10.77 -7.05 61.45
C VAL A 144 9.65 -7.20 62.48
N GLU A 145 9.54 -8.38 63.08
CA GLU A 145 8.73 -8.64 64.28
C GLU A 145 9.22 -7.77 65.45
N ILE A 146 8.30 -7.09 66.12
CA ILE A 146 8.50 -6.59 67.48
C ILE A 146 7.33 -7.12 68.30
N GLY A 147 7.63 -8.07 69.19
CA GLY A 147 6.71 -8.53 70.22
C GLY A 147 6.69 -7.58 71.40
N GLU A 148 5.49 -7.41 71.97
CA GLU A 148 5.15 -7.64 73.38
C GLU A 148 3.68 -8.09 73.46
#